data_AF-K5VJL7-F1
#
_entry.id   AF-K5VJL7-F1
#
_cell.length_a   1.000
_cell.length_b   1.000
_cell.length_c   1.000
_cell.angle_alpha   90.00
_cell.angle_beta   90.00
_cell.angle_gamma   90.00
#
_symmetry.space_group_name_H-M   'P 1'
#
loop_
_entity.id
_entity.type
_entity.pdbx_description
1 polymer ?
#
loop_
_entity_poly.entity_id
_entity_poly.type
_entity_poly.pdbx_seq_one_letter_code
_entity_poly.pdbx_strand_id
1 'polypeptide(L)'
;PQIDVAKPKIFSGDGRELSGFITACKIYLSLKMAGRLQGDQITWILSYVQGGAAESWKENIMEMIENGEDEAPSVTEELFDSLRNNFGDADEESTAVGKLRLIEQGSKSAEEHVQEFKRIARDSGYEGRALIEEFKRSLSGRIRKALMESENPPTTIRSWYDRSMKLDRQWRQAKAEEDYYRRGQAKPQIRTHTPNNTFVRPQPQRRDPNAMDVDTAAGPSRG
;
A
#
# COMPACT_ATOMS: atom_id res chain seq x y z
N PRO A 1 -6.52 -0.69 -34.88
CA PRO A 1 -5.99 0.29 -33.90
C PRO A 1 -4.56 -0.09 -33.48
N GLN A 2 -3.60 0.84 -33.61
CA GLN A 2 -2.25 0.61 -33.13
C GLN A 2 -2.28 0.64 -31.60
N ILE A 3 -1.94 -0.47 -30.93
CA ILE A 3 -1.88 -0.53 -29.47
C ILE A 3 -0.68 0.32 -29.05
N ASP A 4 -0.93 1.41 -28.33
CA ASP A 4 0.14 2.18 -27.70
C ASP A 4 0.53 1.52 -26.38
N VAL A 5 1.84 1.33 -26.17
CA VAL A 5 2.38 0.53 -25.07
C VAL A 5 3.38 1.39 -24.34
N ALA A 6 3.16 1.56 -23.04
CA ALA A 6 4.07 2.31 -22.19
C ALA A 6 5.47 1.68 -22.20
N LYS A 7 6.49 2.53 -22.27
CA LYS A 7 7.89 2.13 -22.12
C LYS A 7 8.18 1.75 -20.65
N PRO A 8 9.16 0.87 -20.39
CA PRO A 8 9.60 0.56 -19.04
C PRO A 8 10.10 1.82 -18.31
N LYS A 9 10.00 1.82 -16.98
CA LYS A 9 10.72 2.79 -16.15
C LYS A 9 12.20 2.43 -16.13
N ILE A 10 13.04 3.41 -15.79
CA ILE A 10 14.46 3.15 -15.52
C ILE A 10 14.58 2.19 -14.34
N PHE A 11 15.46 1.20 -14.47
CA PHE A 11 15.76 0.22 -13.45
C PHE A 11 17.13 0.51 -12.83
N SER A 12 17.15 0.82 -11.54
CA SER A 12 18.36 1.19 -10.78
C SER A 12 18.99 0.05 -9.98
N GLY A 13 18.49 -1.18 -10.15
CA GLY A 13 18.99 -2.36 -9.44
C GLY A 13 18.24 -2.69 -8.14
N ASP A 14 17.10 -2.07 -7.86
CA ASP A 14 16.26 -2.47 -6.73
C ASP A 14 15.47 -3.74 -7.07
N GLY A 15 15.77 -4.84 -6.41
CA GLY A 15 15.10 -6.12 -6.62
C GLY A 15 13.57 -6.08 -6.48
N ARG A 16 13.02 -5.12 -5.72
CA ARG A 16 11.56 -4.92 -5.60
C ARG A 16 10.92 -4.43 -6.89
N GLU A 17 11.68 -3.76 -7.75
CA GLU A 17 11.21 -3.21 -9.03
C GLU A 17 11.44 -4.17 -10.20
N LEU A 18 12.30 -5.17 -10.01
CA LEU A 18 12.80 -6.05 -11.05
C LEU A 18 11.69 -6.76 -11.82
N SER A 19 10.75 -7.39 -11.12
CA SER A 19 9.63 -8.11 -11.76
C SER A 19 8.78 -7.18 -12.62
N GLY A 20 8.53 -5.96 -12.16
CA GLY A 20 7.78 -4.94 -12.91
C GLY A 20 8.54 -4.48 -14.15
N PHE A 21 9.85 -4.28 -14.04
CA PHE A 21 10.72 -3.92 -15.14
C PHE A 21 10.75 -5.00 -16.23
N ILE A 22 11.06 -6.26 -15.89
CA ILE A 22 11.07 -7.39 -16.83
C ILE A 22 9.72 -7.52 -17.53
N THR A 23 8.62 -7.43 -16.78
CA THR A 23 7.26 -7.52 -17.35
C THR A 23 7.01 -6.43 -18.39
N ALA A 24 7.36 -5.18 -18.09
CA ALA A 24 7.21 -4.06 -19.02
C ALA A 24 8.05 -4.26 -20.29
N CYS A 25 9.29 -4.75 -20.15
CA CYS A 25 10.14 -5.08 -21.29
C CYS A 25 9.50 -6.16 -22.17
N LYS A 26 9.07 -7.30 -21.61
CA LYS A 26 8.44 -8.39 -22.39
C LYS A 26 7.21 -7.95 -23.17
N ILE A 27 6.35 -7.11 -22.56
CA ILE A 27 5.17 -6.55 -23.24
C ILE A 27 5.61 -5.65 -24.41
N TYR A 28 6.59 -4.77 -24.19
CA TYR A 28 7.06 -3.87 -25.24
C TYR A 28 7.73 -4.64 -26.38
N LEU A 29 8.59 -5.61 -26.08
CA LEU A 29 9.29 -6.42 -27.07
C LEU A 29 8.29 -7.18 -27.95
N SER A 30 7.31 -7.87 -27.33
CA SER A 30 6.31 -8.65 -28.06
C SER A 30 5.42 -7.81 -28.98
N LEU A 31 5.14 -6.55 -28.63
CA LEU A 31 4.24 -5.69 -29.40
C LEU A 31 4.95 -4.75 -30.38
N LYS A 32 6.19 -4.34 -30.09
CA LYS A 32 6.92 -3.30 -30.83
C LYS A 32 8.23 -3.77 -31.45
N MET A 33 8.79 -4.89 -30.98
CA MET A 33 10.10 -5.39 -31.42
C MET A 33 10.09 -6.86 -31.85
N ALA A 34 8.92 -7.50 -32.03
CA ALA A 34 8.83 -8.93 -32.37
C ALA A 34 9.61 -9.36 -33.64
N GLY A 35 9.89 -8.44 -34.57
CA GLY A 35 10.70 -8.69 -35.77
C GLY A 35 12.13 -8.15 -35.71
N ARG A 36 12.59 -7.63 -34.56
CA ARG A 36 13.94 -7.09 -34.38
C ARG A 36 14.92 -8.19 -33.97
N LEU A 37 16.19 -8.01 -34.32
CA LEU A 37 17.26 -8.90 -33.89
C LEU A 37 17.40 -8.90 -32.37
N GLN A 38 17.83 -10.02 -31.79
CA GLN A 38 17.99 -10.16 -30.33
C GLN A 38 18.98 -9.14 -29.77
N GLY A 39 20.08 -8.85 -30.48
CA GLY A 39 21.04 -7.82 -30.08
C GLY A 39 20.44 -6.41 -29.98
N ASP A 40 19.57 -6.03 -30.92
CA ASP A 40 18.84 -4.75 -30.86
C ASP A 40 17.91 -4.69 -29.65
N GLN A 41 17.23 -5.80 -29.36
CA GLN A 41 16.33 -5.91 -28.21
C GLN A 41 17.10 -5.84 -26.89
N ILE A 42 18.23 -6.54 -26.77
CA ILE A 42 19.14 -6.50 -25.62
C ILE A 42 19.66 -5.09 -25.39
N THR A 43 20.21 -4.45 -26.42
CA THR A 43 20.70 -3.06 -26.35
C THR A 43 19.60 -2.10 -25.91
N TRP A 44 18.38 -2.29 -26.42
CA TRP A 44 17.23 -1.50 -26.02
C TRP A 44 16.86 -1.72 -24.55
N ILE A 45 16.85 -2.95 -24.04
CA ILE A 45 16.59 -3.23 -22.61
C ILE A 45 17.66 -2.55 -21.73
N LEU A 46 18.94 -2.73 -22.08
CA LEU A 46 20.07 -2.17 -21.35
C LEU A 46 20.04 -0.64 -21.31
N SER A 47 19.45 0.01 -22.31
CA SER A 47 19.26 1.47 -22.29
C SER A 47 18.37 1.97 -21.14
N TYR A 48 17.54 1.11 -20.54
CA TYR A 48 16.73 1.45 -19.35
C TYR A 48 17.37 1.02 -18.03
N VAL A 49 18.53 0.38 -18.06
CA VAL A 49 19.26 -0.08 -16.87
C VAL A 49 20.25 1.03 -16.49
N GLN A 50 19.89 1.87 -15.53
CA GLN A 50 20.68 3.07 -15.20
C GLN A 50 20.59 3.44 -13.72
N GLY A 51 21.68 3.99 -13.18
CA GLY A 51 21.79 4.38 -11.79
C GLY A 51 21.90 3.22 -10.81
N GLY A 52 22.26 3.56 -9.57
CA GLY A 52 22.39 2.59 -8.48
C GLY A 52 23.37 1.45 -8.79
N ALA A 53 23.06 0.24 -8.30
CA ALA A 53 23.88 -0.95 -8.54
C ALA A 53 23.75 -1.50 -9.96
N ALA A 54 22.71 -1.08 -10.70
CA ALA A 54 22.44 -1.56 -12.05
C ALA A 54 23.38 -0.96 -13.12
N GLU A 55 23.95 0.22 -12.87
CA GLU A 55 24.85 0.90 -13.81
C GLU A 55 26.11 0.09 -14.08
N SER A 56 26.86 -0.26 -13.02
CA SER A 56 28.10 -1.06 -13.15
C SER A 56 27.83 -2.46 -13.70
N TRP A 57 26.67 -3.04 -13.36
CA TRP A 57 26.26 -4.33 -13.93
C TRP A 57 26.00 -4.23 -15.44
N LYS A 58 25.30 -3.18 -15.90
CA LYS A 58 25.09 -2.93 -17.34
C LYS A 58 26.43 -2.76 -18.05
N GLU A 59 27.35 -1.97 -17.50
CA GLU A 59 28.67 -1.74 -18.09
C GLU A 59 29.42 -3.05 -18.32
N ASN A 60 29.44 -3.93 -17.32
CA ASN A 60 30.04 -5.25 -17.44
C ASN A 60 29.35 -6.11 -18.52
N ILE A 61 28.02 -6.11 -18.59
CA ILE A 61 27.28 -6.84 -19.63
C ILE A 61 27.61 -6.31 -21.04
N MET A 62 27.70 -4.98 -21.20
CA MET A 62 28.07 -4.37 -22.48
C MET A 62 29.50 -4.74 -22.88
N GLU A 63 30.44 -4.75 -21.94
CA GLU A 63 31.82 -5.18 -22.17
C GLU A 63 31.89 -6.64 -22.63
N MET A 64 31.17 -7.56 -21.97
CA MET A 64 31.09 -8.96 -22.38
C MET A 64 30.54 -9.13 -23.81
N ILE A 65 29.50 -8.36 -24.16
CA ILE A 65 28.92 -8.37 -25.51
C ILE A 65 29.93 -7.84 -26.54
N GLU A 66 30.64 -6.75 -26.23
CA GLU A 66 31.63 -6.14 -27.12
C GLU A 66 32.84 -7.07 -27.36
N ASN A 67 33.27 -7.79 -26.32
CA ASN A 67 34.36 -8.75 -26.39
C ASN A 67 33.95 -10.09 -27.02
N GLY A 68 32.65 -10.33 -27.21
CA GLY A 68 32.12 -11.60 -27.72
C GLY A 68 32.36 -12.77 -26.76
N GLU A 69 32.25 -12.52 -25.45
CA GLU A 69 32.41 -13.54 -24.41
C GLU A 69 31.25 -14.55 -24.47
N ASP A 70 31.54 -15.84 -24.22
CA ASP A 70 30.55 -16.92 -24.28
C ASP A 70 29.45 -16.76 -23.21
N GLU A 71 29.78 -16.12 -22.08
CA GLU A 71 28.87 -15.79 -20.99
C GLU A 71 27.97 -14.58 -21.27
N ALA A 72 28.23 -13.81 -22.34
CA ALA A 72 27.42 -12.67 -22.71
C ALA A 72 26.01 -13.13 -23.15
N PRO A 73 24.93 -12.43 -22.73
CA PRO A 73 23.60 -12.79 -23.15
C PRO A 73 23.44 -12.60 -24.66
N SER A 74 23.09 -13.68 -25.36
CA SER A 74 22.88 -13.73 -26.80
C SER A 74 21.42 -13.53 -27.18
N VAL A 75 20.51 -13.86 -26.25
CA VAL A 75 19.06 -13.70 -26.39
C VAL A 75 18.47 -12.98 -25.18
N THR A 76 17.30 -12.35 -25.38
CA THR A 76 16.66 -11.53 -24.34
C THR A 76 16.30 -12.31 -23.07
N GLU A 77 15.98 -13.60 -23.16
CA GLU A 77 15.70 -14.41 -21.96
C GLU A 77 16.95 -14.65 -21.12
N GLU A 78 18.13 -14.85 -21.72
CA GLU A 78 19.41 -14.96 -20.98
C GLU A 78 19.73 -13.66 -20.23
N LEU A 79 19.43 -12.50 -20.83
CA LEU A 79 19.53 -11.21 -20.16
C LEU A 79 18.56 -11.11 -18.97
N PHE A 80 17.31 -11.57 -19.12
CA PHE A 80 16.35 -11.59 -18.03
C PHE A 80 16.75 -12.54 -16.90
N ASP A 81 17.34 -13.69 -17.22
CA ASP A 81 17.90 -14.60 -16.22
C ASP A 81 19.07 -13.96 -15.49
N SER A 82 19.97 -13.28 -16.21
CA SER A 82 21.08 -12.54 -15.61
C SER A 82 20.59 -11.44 -14.67
N LEU A 83 19.53 -10.71 -15.04
CA LEU A 83 18.87 -9.72 -14.19
C LEU A 83 18.25 -10.36 -12.93
N ARG A 84 17.56 -11.51 -13.06
CA ARG A 84 17.02 -12.27 -11.92
C ARG A 84 18.13 -12.76 -10.99
N ASN A 85 19.22 -13.25 -11.54
CA ASN A 85 20.33 -13.77 -10.74
C ASN A 85 21.08 -12.66 -9.98
N ASN A 86 21.21 -11.47 -10.57
CA ASN A 86 21.96 -10.36 -9.95
C ASN A 86 21.11 -9.50 -9.00
N PHE A 87 19.82 -9.30 -9.32
CA PHE A 87 18.96 -8.37 -8.58
C PHE A 87 17.71 -9.02 -7.98
N GLY A 88 17.44 -10.28 -8.29
CA GLY A 88 16.35 -11.04 -7.70
C GLY A 88 16.65 -11.44 -6.25
N ASP A 89 15.62 -11.96 -5.58
CA ASP A 89 15.78 -12.54 -4.26
C ASP A 89 16.41 -13.94 -4.42
N ALA A 90 17.67 -14.10 -3.96
CA ALA A 90 18.43 -15.35 -4.11
C ALA A 90 17.75 -16.56 -3.45
N ASP A 91 16.79 -16.33 -2.54
CA ASP A 91 15.95 -17.37 -1.94
C ASP A 91 14.48 -16.92 -1.93
N GLU A 92 13.98 -16.48 -3.10
CA GLU A 92 12.62 -15.95 -3.28
C GLU A 92 11.54 -16.88 -2.69
N GLU A 93 11.70 -18.20 -2.87
CA GLU A 93 10.77 -19.19 -2.36
C GLU A 93 10.79 -19.27 -0.83
N SER A 94 11.96 -19.40 -0.19
CA SER A 94 12.07 -19.42 1.28
C SER A 94 11.63 -18.10 1.90
N THR A 95 11.97 -16.97 1.27
CA THR A 95 11.51 -15.65 1.68
C THR A 95 9.98 -15.55 1.59
N ALA A 96 9.37 -16.05 0.52
CA ALA A 96 7.92 -16.08 0.35
C ALA A 96 7.25 -17.00 1.37
N VAL A 97 7.81 -18.18 1.64
CA VAL A 97 7.36 -19.09 2.71
C VAL A 97 7.46 -18.41 4.08
N GLY A 98 8.56 -17.72 4.37
CA GLY A 98 8.72 -16.93 5.59
C GLY A 98 7.66 -15.84 5.71
N LYS A 99 7.39 -15.10 4.64
CA LYS A 99 6.31 -14.10 4.58
C LYS A 99 4.93 -14.72 4.77
N LEU A 100 4.63 -15.88 4.18
CA LEU A 100 3.36 -16.61 4.41
C LEU A 100 3.21 -17.02 5.88
N ARG A 101 4.31 -17.40 6.53
CA ARG A 101 4.32 -17.75 7.96
C ARG A 101 4.18 -16.54 8.88
N LEU A 102 4.41 -15.33 8.41
CA LEU A 102 4.31 -14.12 9.24
C LEU A 102 3.09 -13.27 8.93
N ILE A 103 2.48 -13.42 7.76
CA ILE A 103 1.34 -12.60 7.38
C ILE A 103 0.12 -12.88 8.28
N GLU A 104 -0.47 -11.80 8.76
CA GLU A 104 -1.73 -11.81 9.49
C GLU A 104 -2.65 -10.73 8.91
N GLN A 105 -3.96 -11.01 8.92
CA GLN A 105 -4.98 -10.06 8.48
C GLN A 105 -4.95 -8.79 9.36
N GLY A 106 -4.75 -8.94 10.67
CA GLY A 106 -4.75 -7.82 11.61
C GLY A 106 -6.00 -6.95 11.49
N SER A 107 -5.80 -5.64 11.29
CA SER A 107 -6.88 -4.65 11.08
C SER A 107 -7.30 -4.49 9.61
N LYS A 108 -6.56 -5.10 8.67
CA LYS A 108 -6.84 -5.01 7.23
C LYS A 108 -8.19 -5.63 6.90
N SER A 109 -8.83 -5.15 5.84
CA SER A 109 -9.98 -5.86 5.29
C SER A 109 -9.58 -7.25 4.81
N ALA A 110 -10.54 -8.19 4.80
CA ALA A 110 -10.26 -9.51 4.24
C ALA A 110 -9.89 -9.44 2.75
N GLU A 111 -10.37 -8.43 2.02
CA GLU A 111 -10.03 -8.22 0.61
C GLU A 111 -8.56 -7.82 0.42
N GLU A 112 -8.08 -6.83 1.17
CA GLU A 112 -6.66 -6.43 1.16
C GLU A 112 -5.76 -7.61 1.56
N HIS A 113 -6.14 -8.34 2.61
CA HIS A 113 -5.39 -9.51 3.08
C HIS A 113 -5.35 -10.62 2.03
N VAL A 114 -6.46 -10.93 1.36
CA VAL A 114 -6.51 -11.93 0.29
C VAL A 114 -5.60 -11.56 -0.86
N GLN A 115 -5.57 -10.28 -1.28
CA GLN A 115 -4.69 -9.82 -2.35
C GLN A 115 -3.21 -9.96 -1.97
N GLU A 116 -2.86 -9.57 -0.76
CA GLU A 116 -1.51 -9.68 -0.25
C GLU A 116 -1.06 -11.14 -0.12
N PHE A 117 -1.92 -11.98 0.47
CA PHE A 117 -1.66 -13.41 0.62
C PHE A 117 -1.47 -14.09 -0.74
N LYS A 118 -2.32 -13.81 -1.73
CA LYS A 118 -2.18 -14.36 -3.10
C LYS A 118 -0.84 -13.99 -3.74
N ARG A 119 -0.38 -12.75 -3.55
CA ARG A 119 0.90 -12.28 -4.08
C ARG A 119 2.06 -13.09 -3.50
N ILE A 120 2.10 -13.25 -2.18
CA ILE A 120 3.16 -14.00 -1.51
C ILE A 120 3.07 -15.50 -1.85
N ALA A 121 1.85 -16.05 -1.88
CA ALA A 121 1.63 -17.47 -2.16
C ALA A 121 2.15 -17.91 -3.52
N ARG A 122 1.99 -17.06 -4.55
CA ARG A 122 2.47 -17.34 -5.91
C ARG A 122 3.96 -17.65 -5.94
N ASP A 123 4.74 -16.95 -5.12
CA ASP A 123 6.20 -17.02 -5.12
C ASP A 123 6.72 -18.08 -4.12
N SER A 124 5.81 -18.76 -3.38
CA SER A 124 6.16 -19.70 -2.29
C SER A 124 6.13 -21.19 -2.65
N GLY A 125 5.65 -21.55 -3.84
CA GLY A 125 5.42 -22.96 -4.23
C GLY A 125 4.30 -23.69 -3.47
N TYR A 126 3.63 -23.06 -2.50
CA TYR A 126 2.58 -23.72 -1.70
C TYR A 126 1.29 -23.90 -2.49
N GLU A 127 0.79 -25.14 -2.51
CA GLU A 127 -0.48 -25.49 -3.14
C GLU A 127 -1.38 -26.33 -2.22
N GLY A 128 -2.62 -26.56 -2.67
CA GLY A 128 -3.55 -27.49 -2.04
C GLY A 128 -3.79 -27.22 -0.54
N ARG A 129 -3.58 -28.26 0.27
CA ARG A 129 -3.88 -28.21 1.71
C ARG A 129 -2.93 -27.27 2.47
N ALA A 130 -1.64 -27.25 2.14
CA ALA A 130 -0.67 -26.39 2.82
C ALA A 130 -1.05 -24.91 2.70
N LEU A 131 -1.39 -24.49 1.48
CA LEU A 131 -1.84 -23.12 1.21
C LEU A 131 -3.13 -22.76 1.98
N ILE A 132 -4.07 -23.69 2.06
CA ILE A 132 -5.32 -23.50 2.82
C ILE A 132 -5.06 -23.32 4.31
N GLU A 133 -4.19 -24.15 4.91
CA GLU A 133 -3.88 -24.04 6.33
C GLU A 133 -3.15 -22.74 6.66
N GLU A 134 -2.20 -22.30 5.82
CA GLU A 134 -1.56 -20.98 5.99
C GLU A 134 -2.56 -19.83 5.86
N PHE A 135 -3.47 -19.90 4.89
CA PHE A 135 -4.50 -18.88 4.76
C PHE A 135 -5.42 -18.84 5.99
N LYS A 136 -5.91 -20.00 6.43
CA LYS A 136 -6.72 -20.10 7.66
C LYS A 136 -6.00 -19.48 8.85
N ARG A 137 -4.72 -19.82 9.06
CA ARG A 137 -3.90 -19.31 10.17
C ARG A 137 -3.81 -17.79 10.13
N SER A 138 -3.57 -17.22 8.95
CA SER A 138 -3.40 -15.78 8.73
C SER A 138 -4.67 -14.95 8.90
N LEU A 139 -5.87 -15.55 8.80
CA LEU A 139 -7.14 -14.84 8.98
C LEU A 139 -7.34 -14.36 10.42
N SER A 140 -8.04 -13.25 10.56
CA SER A 140 -8.50 -12.78 11.87
C SER A 140 -9.32 -13.86 12.58
N GLY A 141 -9.13 -14.01 13.89
CA GLY A 141 -9.78 -15.06 14.68
C GLY A 141 -11.30 -15.07 14.53
N ARG A 142 -11.92 -13.89 14.39
CA ARG A 142 -13.36 -13.73 14.15
C ARG A 142 -13.83 -14.40 12.86
N ILE A 143 -13.16 -14.11 11.75
CA ILE A 143 -13.54 -14.64 10.43
C ILE A 143 -13.19 -16.13 10.36
N ARG A 144 -12.00 -16.50 10.84
CA ARG A 144 -11.56 -17.90 10.90
C ARG A 144 -12.57 -18.77 11.63
N LYS A 145 -12.96 -18.37 12.84
CA LYS A 145 -13.94 -19.09 13.67
C LYS A 145 -15.29 -19.20 12.96
N ALA A 146 -15.82 -18.08 12.45
CA ALA A 146 -17.11 -18.06 11.76
C ALA A 146 -17.16 -18.97 10.52
N LEU A 147 -16.06 -19.08 9.77
CA LEU A 147 -15.98 -19.98 8.61
C LEU A 147 -15.85 -21.46 9.01
N MET A 148 -15.09 -21.76 10.07
CA MET A 148 -14.91 -23.13 10.56
C MET A 148 -16.18 -23.69 11.21
N GLU A 149 -16.96 -22.84 11.88
CA GLU A 149 -18.21 -23.23 12.55
C GLU A 149 -19.45 -23.16 11.64
N SER A 150 -19.29 -22.74 10.39
CA SER A 150 -20.40 -22.69 9.44
C SER A 150 -20.87 -24.10 9.06
N GLU A 151 -22.17 -24.27 8.80
CA GLU A 151 -22.79 -25.56 8.42
C GLU A 151 -22.07 -26.26 7.25
N ASN A 152 -21.58 -25.48 6.30
CA ASN A 152 -20.78 -25.96 5.18
C ASN A 152 -19.42 -25.25 5.18
N PRO A 153 -18.38 -25.74 5.88
CA PRO A 153 -17.07 -25.08 5.90
C PRO A 153 -16.41 -25.04 4.52
N PRO A 154 -15.64 -23.99 4.19
CA PRO A 154 -14.95 -23.93 2.90
C PRO A 154 -13.86 -25.02 2.81
N THR A 155 -13.75 -25.68 1.66
CA THR A 155 -12.77 -26.78 1.43
C THR A 155 -11.72 -26.42 0.38
N THR A 156 -11.94 -25.39 -0.42
CA THR A 156 -11.00 -24.91 -1.44
C THR A 156 -10.47 -23.54 -1.08
N ILE A 157 -9.23 -23.23 -1.47
CA ILE A 157 -8.63 -21.91 -1.21
C ILE A 157 -9.49 -20.77 -1.78
N ARG A 158 -10.09 -20.96 -2.95
CA ARG A 158 -11.03 -20.01 -3.56
C ARG A 158 -12.24 -19.77 -2.68
N SER A 159 -12.87 -20.84 -2.17
CA SER A 159 -14.01 -20.72 -1.26
C SER A 159 -13.65 -20.02 0.06
N TRP A 160 -12.42 -20.21 0.55
CA TRP A 160 -11.89 -19.50 1.71
C TRP A 160 -11.73 -18.00 1.43
N TYR A 161 -11.17 -17.63 0.29
CA TYR A 161 -11.06 -16.23 -0.15
C TYR A 161 -12.43 -15.55 -0.26
N ASP A 162 -13.32 -16.13 -1.06
CA ASP A 162 -14.61 -15.49 -1.39
C ASP A 162 -15.48 -15.30 -0.14
N ARG A 163 -15.51 -16.30 0.75
CA ARG A 163 -16.35 -16.26 1.95
C ARG A 163 -15.76 -15.40 3.06
N SER A 164 -14.44 -15.36 3.21
CA SER A 164 -13.79 -14.45 4.18
C SER A 164 -14.07 -12.99 3.81
N MET A 165 -13.94 -12.63 2.53
CA MET A 165 -14.27 -11.29 2.03
C MET A 165 -15.75 -10.93 2.27
N LYS A 166 -16.67 -11.85 1.96
CA LYS A 166 -18.12 -11.64 2.18
C LYS A 166 -18.44 -11.40 3.65
N LEU A 167 -17.92 -12.22 4.55
CA LEU A 167 -18.15 -12.09 6.00
C LEU A 167 -17.55 -10.80 6.56
N ASP A 168 -16.35 -10.42 6.11
CA ASP A 168 -15.74 -9.17 6.56
C ASP A 168 -16.56 -7.96 6.13
N ARG A 169 -17.00 -7.93 4.86
CA ARG A 169 -17.84 -6.86 4.31
C ARG A 169 -19.15 -6.73 5.10
N GLN A 170 -19.85 -7.84 5.34
CA GLN A 170 -21.09 -7.85 6.11
C GLN A 170 -20.90 -7.30 7.54
N TRP A 171 -19.82 -7.71 8.21
CA TRP A 171 -19.56 -7.24 9.57
C TRP A 171 -19.15 -5.77 9.61
N ARG A 172 -18.32 -5.32 8.68
CA ARG A 172 -17.93 -3.90 8.60
C ARG A 172 -19.15 -3.02 8.33
N GLN A 173 -20.06 -3.48 7.48
CA GLN A 173 -21.34 -2.81 7.23
C GLN A 173 -22.21 -2.77 8.50
N ALA A 174 -22.44 -3.91 9.15
CA ALA A 174 -23.25 -3.97 10.37
C ALA A 174 -22.68 -3.09 11.49
N LYS A 175 -21.34 -3.05 11.64
CA LYS A 175 -20.67 -2.18 12.62
C LYS A 175 -20.84 -0.70 12.29
N ALA A 176 -20.77 -0.32 11.01
CA ALA A 176 -21.00 1.06 10.58
C ALA A 176 -22.45 1.49 10.83
N GLU A 177 -23.42 0.60 10.57
CA GLU A 177 -24.83 0.84 10.89
C GLU A 177 -25.05 0.99 12.40
N GLU A 178 -24.47 0.11 13.22
CA GLU A 178 -24.54 0.21 14.68
C GLU A 178 -23.96 1.53 15.19
N ASP A 179 -22.79 1.94 14.70
CA ASP A 179 -22.14 3.20 15.07
C ASP A 179 -22.98 4.42 14.64
N TYR A 180 -23.64 4.36 13.48
CA TYR A 180 -24.55 5.39 13.00
C TYR A 180 -25.75 5.56 13.96
N TYR A 181 -26.44 4.47 14.30
CA TYR A 181 -27.59 4.52 15.21
C TYR A 181 -27.19 4.89 16.63
N ARG A 182 -26.03 4.44 17.12
CA ARG A 182 -25.49 4.82 18.43
C ARG A 182 -25.22 6.33 18.53
N ARG A 183 -24.68 6.94 17.46
CA ARG A 183 -24.48 8.40 17.40
C ARG A 183 -25.80 9.16 17.32
N GLY A 184 -26.79 8.63 16.60
CA GLY A 184 -28.15 9.22 16.54
C GLY A 184 -28.92 9.16 17.87
N GLN A 185 -28.59 8.22 18.76
CA GLN A 185 -29.18 8.09 20.10
C GLN A 185 -28.45 8.90 21.19
N ALA A 186 -27.30 9.50 20.89
CA ALA A 186 -26.66 10.43 21.80
C ALA A 186 -27.50 11.71 21.89
N LYS A 187 -28.40 11.78 22.87
CA LYS A 187 -29.14 13.00 23.21
C LYS A 187 -28.14 14.16 23.35
N PRO A 188 -28.39 15.34 22.75
CA PRO A 188 -27.66 16.54 23.12
C PRO A 188 -27.83 16.72 24.63
N GLN A 189 -26.74 16.66 25.39
CA GLN A 189 -26.76 17.17 26.76
C GLN A 189 -27.06 18.67 26.64
N ILE A 190 -28.32 19.03 26.86
CA ILE A 190 -28.70 20.40 27.14
C ILE A 190 -27.92 20.75 28.41
N ARG A 191 -26.85 21.54 28.27
CA ARG A 191 -26.21 22.21 29.38
C ARG A 191 -27.23 23.19 29.93
N THR A 192 -28.05 22.76 30.87
CA THR A 192 -28.84 23.68 31.69
C THR A 192 -27.84 24.47 32.54
N HIS A 193 -27.47 25.65 32.06
CA HIS A 193 -26.92 26.69 32.92
C HIS A 193 -28.00 27.02 33.93
N THR A 194 -27.90 26.44 35.13
CA THR A 194 -28.53 26.99 36.32
C THR A 194 -27.89 28.35 36.57
N PRO A 195 -28.63 29.48 36.48
CA PRO A 195 -28.07 30.76 36.88
C PRO A 195 -28.00 30.76 38.41
N ASN A 196 -26.78 30.62 38.91
CA ASN A 196 -26.47 30.71 40.32
C ASN A 196 -26.66 32.17 40.75
N ASN A 197 -27.83 32.50 41.33
CA ASN A 197 -28.11 33.84 41.81
C ASN A 197 -27.30 34.08 43.09
N THR A 198 -26.07 34.55 42.92
CA THR A 198 -25.19 34.95 44.01
C THR A 198 -25.23 36.46 44.09
N PHE A 199 -25.90 36.99 45.11
CA PHE A 199 -25.92 38.40 45.43
C PHE A 199 -24.48 38.83 45.80
N VAL A 200 -23.77 39.45 44.85
CA VAL A 200 -22.42 39.99 45.09
C VAL A 200 -22.56 41.44 45.52
N ARG A 201 -22.23 41.69 46.79
CA ARG A 201 -22.10 43.01 47.42
C ARG A 201 -20.90 43.76 46.78
N PRO A 202 -21.04 45.02 46.32
CA PRO A 202 -19.93 45.71 45.66
C PRO A 202 -18.84 46.14 46.66
N GLN A 203 -17.59 45.80 46.35
CA GLN A 203 -16.39 46.38 46.98
C GLN A 203 -15.97 47.68 46.26
N PRO A 204 -15.45 48.69 46.97
CA PRO A 204 -15.08 49.98 46.38
C PRO A 204 -13.81 49.87 45.51
N GLN A 205 -13.91 50.41 44.29
CA GLN A 205 -12.82 50.54 43.32
C GLN A 205 -11.68 51.41 43.86
N ARG A 206 -10.46 50.87 43.83
CA ARG A 206 -9.24 51.68 43.90
C ARG A 206 -9.07 52.42 42.57
N ARG A 207 -9.09 53.75 42.61
CA ARG A 207 -8.74 54.63 41.49
C ARG A 207 -7.26 54.45 41.14
N ASP A 208 -6.98 54.38 39.85
CA ASP A 208 -5.63 54.36 39.27
C ASP A 208 -4.93 55.72 39.51
N PRO A 209 -3.71 55.77 40.07
CA PRO A 209 -3.03 57.02 40.40
C PRO A 209 -2.54 57.86 39.20
N ASN A 210 -2.66 57.41 37.95
CA ASN A 210 -2.04 58.08 36.80
C ASN A 210 -3.01 58.50 35.67
N ALA A 211 -4.30 58.70 35.97
CA ALA A 211 -5.19 59.34 35.00
C ALA A 211 -4.97 60.87 35.01
N MET A 212 -4.29 61.38 33.99
CA MET A 212 -3.94 62.79 33.80
C MET A 212 -5.14 63.55 33.21
N ASP A 213 -5.62 64.57 33.93
CA ASP A 213 -6.63 65.52 33.46
C ASP A 213 -6.09 66.40 32.33
N VAL A 214 -6.85 66.52 31.24
CA VAL A 214 -6.66 67.58 30.25
C VAL A 214 -7.99 68.27 29.98
N ASP A 215 -8.12 69.47 30.53
CA ASP A 215 -9.18 70.43 30.26
C ASP A 215 -9.23 70.79 28.77
N THR A 216 -10.44 70.89 28.21
CA THR A 216 -10.69 71.82 27.12
C THR A 216 -12.07 72.44 27.30
N ALA A 217 -12.05 73.70 27.72
CA ALA A 217 -13.21 74.55 27.87
C ALA A 217 -13.76 75.02 26.52
N ALA A 218 -15.08 75.22 26.49
CA ALA A 218 -15.78 76.45 26.09
C ALA A 218 -17.04 76.17 25.26
N GLY A 219 -18.19 76.62 25.77
CA GLY A 219 -19.45 76.77 25.04
C GLY A 219 -19.42 77.96 24.05
N PRO A 220 -20.53 78.65 23.71
CA PRO A 220 -21.70 78.88 24.58
C PRO A 220 -23.10 78.92 23.91
N SER A 221 -24.10 79.11 24.77
CA SER A 221 -25.38 79.87 24.65
C SER A 221 -26.44 79.43 23.63
N ARG A 222 -27.60 78.95 24.09
CA ARG A 222 -28.80 79.68 24.59
C ARG A 222 -29.65 80.34 23.50
N GLY A 223 -30.86 79.79 23.36
CA GLY A 223 -32.11 80.40 22.90
C GLY A 223 -33.24 79.61 23.56
#